data_AF-A0A060BTL8-F1
#
_entry.id   AF-A0A060BTL8-F1
#
_cell.length_a   1.000
_cell.length_b   1.000
_cell.length_c   1.000
_cell.angle_alpha   90.00
_cell.angle_beta   90.00
_cell.angle_gamma   90.00
#
_symmetry.space_group_name_H-M   'P 1'
#
loop_
_entity.id
_entity.type
_entity.pdbx_description
1 polymer ?
#
loop_
_entity_poly.entity_id
_entity_poly.type
_entity_poly.pdbx_seq_one_letter_code
_entity_poly.pdbx_strand_id
1 'polypeptide(L)'
;TSDGSWTYTCDGTDGTTDIVSGIKYCQNLGKKVMLSIGGSTGSSELTSDAEGVTFADDLWKYFGPDNNSSITRPFGDAVIDGFDFDIEGGSSTGLVATANELRSKFSEDSSKTYYLSAAPQCPENDAYVGPLLNGADIDFAFIQFYNNYCSLSGSSFNWEWW
;
A
#
# COMPACT_ATOMS: atom_id res chain seq x y z
N THR A 1 -20.41 1.59 25.71
CA THR A 1 -20.87 2.10 27.01
C THR A 1 -21.91 3.18 26.77
N SER A 2 -22.74 3.48 27.77
CA SER A 2 -23.93 4.32 27.68
C SER A 2 -23.65 5.85 27.66
N ASP A 3 -22.60 6.30 26.98
CA ASP A 3 -22.19 7.72 26.92
C ASP A 3 -22.38 8.37 25.54
N GLY A 4 -22.88 7.64 24.54
CA GLY A 4 -23.10 8.19 23.20
C GLY A 4 -21.82 8.56 22.45
N SER A 5 -20.65 8.09 22.91
CA SER A 5 -19.42 8.14 22.15
C SER A 5 -19.43 7.02 21.11
N TRP A 6 -19.86 7.32 19.88
CA TRP A 6 -19.45 6.53 18.72
C TRP A 6 -17.95 6.77 18.55
N THR A 7 -17.13 5.87 19.07
CA THR A 7 -15.74 5.75 18.61
C THR A 7 -15.81 5.31 17.17
N TYR A 8 -15.74 6.26 16.25
CA TYR A 8 -15.63 6.00 14.82
C TYR A 8 -14.27 5.33 14.59
N THR A 9 -14.27 4.00 14.56
CA THR A 9 -13.13 3.20 14.20
C THR A 9 -13.06 3.12 12.67
N CYS A 10 -11.86 3.27 12.12
CA CYS A 10 -11.58 2.99 10.71
C CYS A 10 -11.65 1.47 10.44
N ASP A 11 -12.73 0.79 10.84
CA ASP A 11 -12.94 -0.65 10.70
C ASP A 11 -14.16 -0.98 9.83
N GLY A 12 -14.85 0.02 9.28
CA GLY A 12 -16.02 -0.15 8.42
C GLY A 12 -17.28 -0.64 9.15
N THR A 13 -17.30 -0.64 10.48
CA THR A 13 -18.44 -1.10 11.29
C THR A 13 -19.24 0.03 11.95
N ASP A 14 -18.85 1.29 11.74
CA ASP A 14 -19.41 2.49 12.40
C ASP A 14 -20.78 2.97 11.86
N GLY A 15 -21.44 2.18 11.01
CA GLY A 15 -22.75 2.50 10.46
C GLY A 15 -22.73 3.28 9.14
N THR A 16 -21.57 3.52 8.55
CA THR A 16 -21.45 3.85 7.11
C THR A 16 -20.94 2.62 6.35
N THR A 17 -21.86 1.81 5.83
CA THR A 17 -21.59 0.47 5.27
C THR A 17 -20.83 0.45 3.93
N ASP A 18 -20.07 1.49 3.59
CA ASP A 18 -19.36 1.59 2.32
C ASP A 18 -17.94 2.13 2.50
N ILE A 19 -16.97 1.41 1.91
CA ILE A 19 -15.53 1.67 1.98
C ILE A 19 -15.20 3.09 1.53
N VAL A 20 -15.95 3.63 0.56
CA VAL A 20 -15.78 5.00 0.05
C VAL A 20 -15.99 6.04 1.15
N SER A 21 -17.05 5.87 1.94
CA SER A 21 -17.37 6.78 3.05
C SER A 21 -16.32 6.67 4.16
N GLY A 22 -15.86 5.44 4.46
CA GLY A 22 -14.80 5.19 5.43
C GLY A 22 -13.47 5.84 5.06
N ILE A 23 -13.03 5.72 3.79
CA ILE A 23 -11.81 6.38 3.30
C ILE A 23 -11.88 7.89 3.55
N LYS A 24 -12.96 8.53 3.08
CA LYS A 24 -13.17 9.98 3.22
C LYS A 24 -13.26 10.41 4.69
N TYR A 25 -13.91 9.61 5.53
CA TYR A 25 -14.00 9.87 6.96
C TYR A 25 -12.63 9.87 7.62
N CYS A 26 -11.82 8.82 7.43
CA CYS A 26 -10.48 8.73 8.02
C CYS A 26 -9.57 9.85 7.49
N GLN A 27 -9.66 10.20 6.21
CA GLN A 27 -8.93 11.34 5.62
C GLN A 27 -9.34 12.69 6.24
N ASN A 28 -10.64 12.91 6.50
CA ASN A 28 -11.13 14.11 7.19
C ASN A 28 -10.62 14.22 8.63
N LEU A 29 -10.26 13.09 9.26
CA LEU A 29 -9.58 13.04 10.55
C LEU A 29 -8.05 13.18 10.45
N GLY A 30 -7.52 13.46 9.26
CA GLY A 30 -6.08 13.60 9.01
C GLY A 30 -5.33 12.26 8.96
N LYS A 31 -6.02 11.13 8.82
CA LYS A 31 -5.40 9.81 8.66
C LYS A 31 -5.07 9.55 7.18
N LYS A 32 -4.04 8.75 6.94
CA LYS A 32 -3.68 8.28 5.59
C LYS A 32 -4.32 6.92 5.37
N VAL A 33 -4.90 6.71 4.20
CA VAL A 33 -5.51 5.45 3.80
C VAL A 33 -4.82 4.97 2.52
N MET A 34 -4.10 3.86 2.62
CA MET A 34 -3.33 3.27 1.53
C MET A 34 -4.00 1.97 1.07
N LEU A 35 -3.85 1.64 -0.21
CA LEU A 35 -4.25 0.33 -0.73
C LEU A 35 -3.05 -0.60 -0.69
N SER A 36 -3.14 -1.69 0.07
CA SER A 36 -2.12 -2.72 0.10
C SER A 36 -2.31 -3.74 -1.03
N ILE A 37 -1.21 -4.11 -1.68
CA ILE A 37 -1.14 -4.99 -2.84
C ILE A 37 -0.35 -6.23 -2.45
N GLY A 38 -0.96 -7.40 -2.66
CA GLY A 38 -0.37 -8.70 -2.35
C GLY A 38 -1.11 -9.39 -1.19
N GLY A 39 -0.43 -9.53 -0.06
CA GLY A 39 -0.84 -10.29 1.12
C GLY A 39 -0.53 -11.79 1.03
N SER A 40 -0.70 -12.49 2.14
CA SER A 40 -0.28 -13.89 2.34
C SER A 40 -0.81 -14.93 1.35
N THR A 41 -1.91 -14.64 0.64
CA THR A 41 -2.49 -15.53 -0.38
C THR A 41 -2.22 -15.08 -1.80
N GLY A 42 -1.73 -13.85 -1.98
CA GLY A 42 -1.38 -13.28 -3.27
C GLY A 42 0.06 -13.59 -3.65
N SER A 43 0.35 -13.58 -4.94
CA SER A 43 1.71 -13.61 -5.45
C SER A 43 1.82 -12.60 -6.56
N SER A 44 2.93 -11.87 -6.62
CA SER A 44 3.20 -11.00 -7.75
C SER A 44 3.47 -11.87 -8.98
N GLU A 45 2.67 -11.65 -10.02
CA GLU A 45 2.76 -12.36 -11.31
C GLU A 45 3.39 -11.49 -12.40
N LEU A 46 3.85 -10.28 -12.06
CA LEU A 46 4.51 -9.37 -13.02
C LEU A 46 5.74 -10.04 -13.64
N THR A 47 5.81 -9.99 -14.97
CA THR A 47 6.84 -10.67 -15.75
C THR A 47 7.91 -9.72 -16.29
N SER A 48 7.66 -8.41 -16.27
CA SER A 48 8.59 -7.40 -16.79
C SER A 48 8.36 -6.00 -16.20
N ASP A 49 9.33 -5.12 -16.37
CA ASP A 49 9.19 -3.71 -16.00
C ASP A 49 8.11 -2.99 -16.80
N ALA A 50 7.91 -3.34 -18.07
CA ALA A 50 6.83 -2.78 -18.89
C ALA A 50 5.44 -3.15 -18.35
N GLU A 51 5.30 -4.36 -17.83
CA GLU A 51 4.09 -4.79 -17.16
C GLU A 51 3.90 -4.06 -15.81
N GLY A 52 5.00 -3.83 -15.07
CA GLY A 52 4.97 -3.02 -13.86
C GLY A 52 4.52 -1.57 -14.10
N VAL A 53 5.01 -0.93 -15.17
CA VAL A 53 4.54 0.41 -15.59
C VAL A 53 3.05 0.39 -15.91
N THR A 54 2.60 -0.59 -16.70
CA THR A 54 1.17 -0.73 -17.04
C THR A 54 0.31 -0.95 -15.80
N PHE A 55 0.80 -1.75 -14.84
CA PHE A 55 0.12 -1.98 -13.58
C PHE A 55 0.02 -0.71 -12.72
N ALA A 56 1.08 0.10 -12.65
CA ALA A 56 1.06 1.41 -11.99
C ALA A 56 0.06 2.37 -12.64
N ASP A 57 -0.02 2.41 -13.97
CA ASP A 57 -1.00 3.21 -14.71
C ASP A 57 -2.43 2.80 -14.32
N ASP A 58 -2.73 1.50 -14.27
CA ASP A 58 -4.04 0.99 -13.88
C ASP A 58 -4.36 1.32 -12.41
N LEU A 59 -3.41 1.14 -11.48
CA LEU A 59 -3.59 1.51 -10.07
C LEU A 59 -3.94 3.00 -9.93
N TRP A 60 -3.21 3.87 -10.62
CA TRP A 60 -3.44 5.30 -10.59
C TRP A 60 -4.79 5.68 -11.20
N LYS A 61 -5.13 5.08 -12.33
CA LYS A 61 -6.42 5.25 -13.03
C LYS A 61 -7.62 4.85 -12.16
N TYR A 62 -7.51 3.76 -11.40
CA TYR A 62 -8.64 3.26 -10.60
C TYR A 62 -8.73 3.86 -9.20
N PHE A 63 -7.61 4.29 -8.61
CA PHE A 63 -7.55 4.69 -7.20
C PHE A 63 -6.95 6.09 -6.95
N GLY A 64 -6.25 6.66 -7.93
CA GLY A 64 -5.75 8.05 -7.93
C GLY A 64 -6.81 9.09 -8.32
N PRO A 65 -6.46 10.36 -8.54
CA PRO A 65 -7.38 11.47 -8.77
C PRO A 65 -7.97 11.56 -10.20
N ASP A 66 -8.06 10.44 -10.92
CA ASP A 66 -8.62 10.42 -12.29
C ASP A 66 -10.11 10.83 -12.29
N ASN A 67 -10.45 11.79 -13.17
CA ASN A 67 -11.78 12.37 -13.31
C ASN A 67 -12.55 11.84 -14.54
N ASN A 68 -12.04 10.82 -15.22
CA ASN A 68 -12.70 10.22 -16.37
C ASN A 68 -13.97 9.47 -15.96
N SER A 69 -15.12 10.10 -16.22
CA SER A 69 -16.45 9.57 -15.90
C SER A 69 -16.82 8.28 -16.64
N SER A 70 -16.01 7.84 -17.63
CA SER A 70 -16.23 6.58 -18.35
C SER A 70 -15.65 5.37 -17.63
N ILE A 71 -14.92 5.58 -16.52
CA ILE A 71 -14.26 4.52 -15.76
C ILE A 71 -15.10 4.16 -14.54
N THR A 72 -15.50 2.89 -14.42
CA THR A 72 -16.07 2.38 -13.17
C THR A 72 -14.94 2.16 -12.17
N ARG A 73 -14.90 2.99 -11.14
CA ARG A 73 -13.85 2.96 -10.10
C ARG A 73 -14.29 2.14 -8.89
N PRO A 74 -13.46 1.23 -8.35
CA PRO A 74 -13.85 0.37 -7.24
C PRO A 74 -14.25 1.13 -5.97
N PHE A 75 -13.60 2.27 -5.70
CA PHE A 75 -13.92 3.14 -4.56
C PHE A 75 -14.64 4.42 -4.99
N GLY A 76 -15.35 4.38 -6.13
CA GLY A 76 -16.06 5.52 -6.67
C GLY A 76 -15.16 6.76 -6.79
N ASP A 77 -15.57 7.84 -6.13
CA ASP A 77 -14.88 9.13 -6.12
C ASP A 77 -13.89 9.30 -4.96
N ALA A 78 -13.65 8.27 -4.14
CA ALA A 78 -12.56 8.31 -3.17
C ALA A 78 -11.20 8.21 -3.88
N VAL A 79 -10.25 8.99 -3.38
CA VAL A 79 -8.86 9.02 -3.83
C VAL A 79 -7.99 8.63 -2.64
N ILE A 80 -7.30 7.49 -2.74
CA ILE A 80 -6.45 6.98 -1.65
C ILE A 80 -5.21 7.85 -1.46
N ASP A 81 -4.48 7.65 -0.37
CA ASP A 81 -3.25 8.38 -0.04
C ASP A 81 -1.99 7.71 -0.55
N GLY A 82 -2.07 6.49 -1.10
CA GLY A 82 -0.86 5.76 -1.49
C GLY A 82 -1.07 4.28 -1.69
N PHE A 83 0.02 3.59 -2.01
CA PHE A 83 0.04 2.14 -2.22
C PHE A 83 1.06 1.48 -1.30
N ASP A 84 0.68 0.35 -0.73
CA ASP A 84 1.52 -0.49 0.10
C ASP A 84 1.86 -1.78 -0.64
N PHE A 85 3.14 -2.12 -0.70
CA PHE A 85 3.64 -3.34 -1.34
C PHE A 85 3.88 -4.41 -0.26
N ASP A 86 2.86 -5.23 -0.01
CA ASP A 86 2.92 -6.40 0.86
C ASP A 86 3.04 -7.66 0.01
N ILE A 87 4.15 -7.77 -0.73
CA ILE A 87 4.38 -8.90 -1.62
C ILE A 87 5.02 -10.04 -0.83
N GLU A 88 4.27 -11.11 -0.59
CA GLU A 88 4.70 -12.27 0.18
C GLU A 88 4.99 -13.52 -0.68
N GLY A 89 4.89 -13.39 -2.01
CA GLY A 89 5.02 -14.52 -2.93
C GLY A 89 5.21 -14.11 -4.39
N GLY A 90 5.65 -15.06 -5.22
CA GLY A 90 5.88 -14.84 -6.64
C GLY A 90 7.22 -14.17 -6.94
N SER A 91 7.20 -13.17 -7.82
CA SER A 91 8.40 -12.49 -8.33
C SER A 91 8.53 -11.04 -7.85
N SER A 92 9.77 -10.60 -7.63
CA SER A 92 10.08 -9.18 -7.42
C SER A 92 10.17 -8.37 -8.73
N THR A 93 10.12 -9.04 -9.88
CA THR A 93 10.20 -8.40 -11.22
C THR A 93 9.12 -7.34 -11.37
N GLY A 94 9.47 -6.19 -11.97
CA GLY A 94 8.52 -5.13 -12.27
C GLY A 94 8.06 -4.27 -11.08
N LEU A 95 8.30 -4.68 -9.83
CA LEU A 95 7.87 -3.91 -8.65
C LEU A 95 8.56 -2.54 -8.56
N VAL A 96 9.86 -2.49 -8.82
CA VAL A 96 10.63 -1.22 -8.86
C VAL A 96 10.08 -0.30 -9.94
N ALA A 97 9.81 -0.84 -11.15
CA ALA A 97 9.23 -0.07 -12.23
C ALA A 97 7.82 0.44 -11.88
N THR A 98 7.01 -0.38 -11.22
CA THR A 98 5.68 0.00 -10.70
C THR A 98 5.79 1.18 -9.75
N ALA A 99 6.67 1.10 -8.74
CA ALA A 99 6.84 2.16 -7.75
C ALA A 99 7.37 3.47 -8.36
N ASN A 100 8.34 3.38 -9.26
CA ASN A 100 8.89 4.56 -9.93
C ASN A 100 7.85 5.22 -10.86
N GLU A 101 7.02 4.44 -11.55
CA GLU A 101 5.93 5.00 -12.35
C GLU A 101 4.87 5.66 -11.46
N LEU A 102 4.50 5.04 -10.34
CA LEU A 102 3.60 5.67 -9.36
C LEU A 102 4.16 7.01 -8.83
N ARG A 103 5.46 7.09 -8.54
CA ARG A 103 6.10 8.37 -8.17
C ARG A 103 5.98 9.41 -9.29
N SER A 104 6.14 9.01 -10.54
CA SER A 104 5.90 9.88 -11.70
C SER A 104 4.47 10.40 -11.69
N LYS A 105 3.47 9.52 -11.56
CA LYS A 105 2.05 9.91 -11.47
C LYS A 105 1.74 10.82 -10.30
N PHE A 106 2.33 10.58 -9.13
CA PHE A 106 2.13 11.41 -7.94
C PHE A 106 2.59 12.85 -8.18
N SER A 107 3.64 13.05 -8.99
CA SER A 107 4.14 14.38 -9.34
C SER A 107 3.19 15.17 -10.26
N GLU A 108 2.26 14.50 -10.93
CA GLU A 108 1.27 15.13 -11.81
C GLU A 108 0.11 15.78 -11.02
N ASP A 109 -0.14 15.33 -9.77
CA ASP A 109 -1.16 15.92 -8.89
C ASP A 109 -0.52 16.72 -7.75
N SER A 110 -0.57 18.05 -7.89
CA SER A 110 -0.08 18.99 -6.86
C SER A 110 -1.06 19.24 -5.71
N SER A 111 -2.29 18.70 -5.76
CA SER A 111 -3.32 18.95 -4.75
C SER A 111 -3.14 18.14 -3.47
N LYS A 112 -2.35 17.05 -3.54
CA LYS A 112 -2.21 16.06 -2.47
C LYS A 112 -0.82 15.42 -2.49
N THR A 113 -0.32 15.05 -1.31
CA THR A 113 0.87 14.19 -1.19
C THR A 113 0.44 12.73 -1.13
N TYR A 114 1.10 11.90 -1.93
CA TYR A 114 0.90 10.46 -2.00
C TYR A 114 2.12 9.71 -1.45
N TYR A 115 1.88 8.51 -0.92
CA TYR A 115 2.89 7.72 -0.23
C TYR A 115 3.06 6.34 -0.85
N LEU A 116 4.26 5.80 -0.78
CA LEU A 116 4.55 4.39 -1.03
C LEU A 116 5.08 3.75 0.24
N SER A 117 4.62 2.54 0.53
CA SER A 117 5.20 1.71 1.59
C SER A 117 5.51 0.31 1.10
N ALA A 118 6.36 -0.40 1.83
CA ALA A 118 6.60 -1.81 1.63
C ALA A 118 6.55 -2.55 2.97
N ALA A 119 6.10 -3.81 2.95
CA ALA A 119 6.00 -4.65 4.13
C ALA A 119 6.95 -5.86 4.05
N PRO A 120 8.29 -5.67 4.16
CA PRO A 120 9.22 -6.77 4.14
C PRO A 120 9.05 -7.69 5.35
N GLN A 121 9.35 -8.97 5.19
CA GLN A 121 9.60 -9.86 6.32
C GLN A 121 10.90 -9.46 7.02
N CYS A 122 11.06 -9.85 8.30
CA CYS A 122 12.26 -9.50 9.06
C CYS A 122 13.61 -10.08 8.58
N PRO A 123 13.70 -11.22 7.83
CA PRO A 123 14.99 -11.73 7.39
C PRO A 123 15.78 -10.71 6.58
N GLU A 124 17.10 -10.66 6.82
CA GLU A 124 17.97 -9.77 6.06
C GLU A 124 17.92 -10.13 4.57
N ASN A 125 17.61 -9.15 3.72
CA ASN A 125 17.31 -9.30 2.29
C ASN A 125 15.98 -10.02 2.03
N ASP A 126 14.87 -9.35 2.34
CA ASP A 126 13.55 -9.80 1.94
C ASP A 126 13.52 -10.15 0.43
N ALA A 127 13.07 -11.37 0.12
CA ALA A 127 13.16 -11.92 -1.22
C ALA A 127 12.23 -11.24 -2.24
N TYR A 128 11.18 -10.58 -1.76
CA TYR A 128 10.10 -10.06 -2.59
C TYR A 128 10.20 -8.55 -2.75
N VAL A 129 10.24 -7.82 -1.63
CA VAL A 129 10.30 -6.35 -1.62
C VAL A 129 11.68 -5.80 -1.27
N GLY A 130 12.67 -6.64 -0.98
CA GLY A 130 14.07 -6.19 -0.83
C GLY A 130 14.60 -5.43 -2.07
N PRO A 131 14.40 -5.94 -3.30
CA PRO A 131 14.74 -5.18 -4.51
C PRO A 131 13.98 -3.86 -4.65
N LEU A 132 12.72 -3.83 -4.22
CA LEU A 132 11.89 -2.63 -4.22
C LEU A 132 12.46 -1.55 -3.29
N LEU A 133 12.79 -1.92 -2.04
CA LEU A 133 13.38 -1.02 -1.04
C LEU A 133 14.73 -0.44 -1.49
N ASN A 134 15.50 -1.17 -2.28
CA ASN A 134 16.80 -0.72 -2.79
C ASN A 134 16.70 0.09 -4.09
N GLY A 135 15.61 -0.07 -4.85
CA GLY A 135 15.51 0.42 -6.23
C GLY A 135 14.50 1.55 -6.45
N ALA A 136 13.66 1.85 -5.45
CA ALA A 136 12.61 2.86 -5.53
C ALA A 136 12.57 3.74 -4.28
N ASP A 137 11.99 4.92 -4.41
CA ASP A 137 11.75 5.83 -3.28
C ASP A 137 10.50 5.39 -2.51
N ILE A 138 10.68 4.87 -1.29
CA ILE A 138 9.63 4.33 -0.41
C ILE A 138 9.58 5.15 0.89
N ASP A 139 8.39 5.64 1.26
CA ASP A 139 8.21 6.50 2.45
C ASP A 139 8.22 5.69 3.76
N PHE A 140 7.65 4.48 3.74
CA PHE A 140 7.49 3.66 4.94
C PHE A 140 7.90 2.20 4.69
N ALA A 141 8.66 1.64 5.63
CA ALA A 141 8.91 0.20 5.71
C ALA A 141 8.19 -0.37 6.94
N PHE A 142 7.25 -1.29 6.71
CA PHE A 142 6.48 -1.97 7.76
C PHE A 142 7.03 -3.39 7.97
N ILE A 143 8.17 -3.48 8.64
CA ILE A 143 8.88 -4.75 8.83
C ILE A 143 8.07 -5.74 9.68
N GLN A 144 7.83 -6.93 9.14
CA GLN A 144 7.08 -8.00 9.79
C GLN A 144 7.97 -8.81 10.76
N PHE A 145 8.09 -8.36 12.01
CA PHE A 145 8.84 -9.06 13.08
C PHE A 145 8.07 -10.24 13.70
N TYR A 146 7.52 -11.10 12.85
CA TYR A 146 6.80 -12.33 13.21
C TYR A 146 6.99 -13.41 12.12
N ASN A 147 6.51 -14.63 12.39
CA ASN A 147 6.60 -15.80 11.49
C ASN A 147 8.00 -16.19 10.98
N ASN A 148 9.06 -15.63 11.57
CA ASN A 148 10.45 -15.82 11.16
C ASN A 148 11.38 -15.91 12.38
N TYR A 149 12.62 -16.39 12.14
CA TYR A 149 13.66 -16.54 13.18
C TYR A 149 14.08 -15.22 13.83
N CYS A 150 13.85 -14.10 13.14
CA CYS A 150 14.11 -12.73 13.57
C CYS A 150 12.88 -12.05 14.20
N SER A 151 11.84 -12.80 14.54
CA SER A 151 10.70 -12.27 15.29
C SER A 151 11.09 -11.77 16.69
N LEU A 152 10.19 -11.02 17.35
CA LEU A 152 10.41 -10.50 18.71
C LEU A 152 10.75 -11.57 19.76
N SER A 153 10.26 -12.81 19.57
CA SER A 153 10.55 -13.97 20.42
C SER A 153 11.50 -14.98 19.77
N GLY A 154 12.04 -14.62 18.60
CA GLY A 154 12.92 -15.45 17.80
C GLY A 154 14.34 -15.50 18.35
N SER A 155 15.16 -16.34 17.74
CA SER A 155 16.55 -16.54 18.14
C SER A 155 17.49 -15.40 17.73
N SER A 156 17.06 -14.51 16.84
CA SER A 156 17.92 -13.45 16.27
C SER A 156 17.13 -12.22 15.84
N PHE A 157 16.47 -11.54 16.79
CA PHE A 157 15.81 -10.25 16.52
C PHE A 157 16.81 -9.20 16.00
N ASN A 158 16.49 -8.57 14.87
CA ASN A 158 17.44 -7.78 14.07
C ASN A 158 16.96 -6.34 13.78
N TRP A 159 16.30 -5.67 14.74
CA TRP A 159 15.83 -4.28 14.56
C TRP A 159 16.93 -3.31 14.13
N GLU A 160 18.16 -3.47 14.62
CA GLU A 160 19.27 -2.56 14.30
C GLU A 160 19.72 -2.59 12.83
N TRP A 161 19.22 -3.55 12.03
CA TRP A 161 19.53 -3.68 10.61
C TRP A 161 18.59 -2.87 9.71
N TRP A 162 17.41 -2.50 10.20
CA TRP A 162 16.35 -1.80 9.47
C TRP A 162 16.30 -0.31 9.83
#